data_AF-A0A0A0C1C8-F1
#
_entry.id   AF-A0A0A0C1C8-F1
#
_cell.length_a   1.000
_cell.length_b   1.000
_cell.length_c   1.000
_cell.angle_alpha   90.00
_cell.angle_beta   90.00
_cell.angle_gamma   90.00
#
_symmetry.space_group_name_H-M   'P 1'
#
loop_
_entity.id
_entity.type
_entity.pdbx_description
1 polymer ?
#
loop_
_entity_poly.entity_id
_entity_poly.type
_entity_poly.pdbx_seq_one_letter_code
_entity_poly.pdbx_strand_id
1 'polypeptide(L)'
;MSLTREPSPAVDRGVTAEVDVDPPGAGTPSVTSGPARRRPWKTALRRDWPLYAMALVPVLFLLLFRYVPMLGNVIAFRRFRPGGSMFGEEWVGFAYIELFINDPTFWKVFANTAILGGLTLLFCFPLPIVLALALNEVRKTAFKRTIQSISYLPHF
;
A
#
# COMPACT_ATOMS: atom_id res chain seq x y z
N MET A 1 13.42 -40.31 -60.62
CA MET A 1 13.36 -41.73 -61.05
C MET A 1 14.77 -42.26 -60.83
N SER A 2 15.12 -42.78 -59.66
CA SER A 2 14.85 -44.15 -59.22
C SER A 2 15.01 -44.28 -57.71
N LEU A 3 14.06 -44.99 -57.11
CA LEU A 3 14.08 -45.48 -55.75
C LEU A 3 15.22 -46.49 -55.57
N THR A 4 15.93 -46.43 -54.45
CA THR A 4 16.56 -47.62 -53.87
C THR A 4 16.36 -47.58 -52.37
N ARG A 5 15.44 -48.43 -51.91
CA ARG A 5 15.33 -48.85 -50.52
C ARG A 5 16.58 -49.66 -50.17
N GLU A 6 17.16 -49.39 -49.02
CA GLU A 6 17.92 -50.37 -48.25
C GLU A 6 17.38 -50.36 -46.80
N PRO A 7 17.20 -51.54 -46.18
CA PRO A 7 16.54 -51.71 -44.89
C PRO A 7 17.55 -51.75 -43.74
N SER A 8 17.24 -51.12 -42.61
CA SER A 8 17.98 -51.33 -41.35
C SER A 8 17.18 -52.25 -40.43
N PRO A 9 17.67 -53.45 -40.11
CA PRO A 9 17.04 -54.35 -39.15
C PRO A 9 17.55 -54.11 -37.73
N ALA A 10 16.64 -54.32 -36.77
CA ALA A 10 16.88 -55.05 -35.51
C ALA A 10 18.05 -54.58 -34.62
N VAL A 11 17.81 -54.11 -33.40
CA VAL A 11 17.37 -54.88 -32.21
C VAL A 11 18.37 -54.52 -31.11
N ASP A 12 17.82 -54.13 -29.97
CA ASP A 12 18.31 -54.37 -28.61
C ASP A 12 19.66 -53.77 -28.18
N ARG A 13 19.59 -52.97 -27.10
CA ARG A 13 20.36 -53.22 -25.88
C ARG A 13 20.04 -52.18 -24.82
N GLY A 14 19.75 -52.68 -23.63
CA GLY A 14 20.36 -52.13 -22.42
C GLY A 14 19.56 -51.06 -21.71
N VAL A 15 18.55 -51.52 -20.97
CA VAL A 15 18.31 -50.99 -19.63
C VAL A 15 19.61 -51.14 -18.81
N THR A 16 20.28 -50.03 -18.58
CA THR A 16 21.25 -49.75 -17.50
C THR A 16 21.04 -48.28 -17.16
N ALA A 17 20.24 -47.91 -16.16
CA ALA A 17 20.58 -48.01 -14.74
C ALA A 17 21.99 -47.46 -14.43
N GLU A 18 22.24 -46.20 -14.78
CA GLU A 18 23.16 -45.35 -14.04
C GLU A 18 22.33 -44.28 -13.34
N VAL A 19 21.73 -44.68 -12.22
CA VAL A 19 21.45 -43.73 -11.14
C VAL A 19 22.80 -43.46 -10.52
N ASP A 20 23.40 -42.35 -10.94
CA ASP A 20 24.63 -41.80 -10.39
C ASP A 20 24.37 -41.41 -8.93
N VAL A 21 24.66 -42.35 -8.02
CA VAL A 21 24.64 -42.13 -6.57
C VAL A 21 26.01 -41.57 -6.19
N ASP A 22 26.10 -40.24 -6.18
CA ASP A 22 27.22 -39.48 -5.62
C ASP A 22 27.49 -39.93 -4.17
N PRO A 23 28.75 -40.16 -3.75
CA PRO A 23 29.07 -40.68 -2.43
C PRO A 23 28.68 -39.71 -1.29
N PRO A 24 28.21 -40.22 -0.14
CA PRO A 24 27.83 -39.39 1.00
C PRO A 24 29.10 -38.93 1.72
N GLY A 25 29.63 -37.78 1.33
CA GLY A 25 30.62 -37.08 2.15
C GLY A 25 31.71 -36.36 1.39
N ALA A 26 31.40 -35.17 0.89
CA ALA A 26 32.36 -34.06 0.87
C ALA A 26 31.62 -32.74 0.61
N GLY A 27 31.66 -31.83 1.58
CA GLY A 27 31.37 -30.42 1.36
C GLY A 27 29.90 -30.03 1.43
N THR A 28 29.31 -30.09 2.63
CA THR A 28 28.27 -29.11 2.98
C THR A 28 28.85 -27.74 2.64
N PRO A 29 28.25 -26.91 1.77
CA PRO A 29 28.70 -25.54 1.61
C PRO A 29 28.42 -24.85 2.95
N SER A 30 29.43 -24.82 3.80
CA SER A 30 29.45 -24.04 5.03
C SER A 30 29.25 -22.59 4.60
N VAL A 31 28.01 -22.11 4.67
CA VAL A 31 27.69 -20.70 4.60
C VAL A 31 28.33 -20.07 5.83
N THR A 32 29.62 -19.77 5.73
CA THR A 32 30.31 -18.92 6.67
C THR A 32 29.78 -17.52 6.41
N SER A 33 28.64 -17.21 7.03
CA SER A 33 28.11 -15.86 7.17
C SER A 33 29.07 -15.08 8.06
N GLY A 34 30.15 -14.59 7.45
CA GLY A 34 31.06 -13.65 8.09
C GLY A 34 30.29 -12.42 8.61
N PRO A 35 30.77 -11.77 9.68
CA PRO A 35 30.05 -10.66 10.29
C PRO A 35 29.80 -9.57 9.24
N ALA A 36 28.54 -9.25 9.00
CA ALA A 36 28.14 -8.17 8.11
C ALA A 36 28.84 -6.88 8.56
N ARG A 37 29.92 -6.53 7.87
CA ARG A 37 30.72 -5.34 8.15
C ARG A 37 29.78 -4.15 8.10
N ARG A 38 29.49 -3.54 9.26
CA ARG A 38 28.66 -2.34 9.37
C ARG A 38 29.29 -1.27 8.48
N ARG A 39 28.72 -1.09 7.28
CA ARG A 39 29.23 -0.14 6.31
C ARG A 39 28.97 1.27 6.86
N PRO A 40 29.93 2.19 6.75
CA PRO A 40 29.78 3.55 7.27
C PRO A 40 28.58 4.22 6.60
N TRP A 41 27.68 4.80 7.40
CA TRP A 41 26.41 5.40 6.96
C TRP A 41 26.58 6.48 5.88
N LYS A 42 27.75 7.13 5.85
CA LYS A 42 28.12 8.13 4.84
C LYS A 42 28.28 7.53 3.43
N THR A 43 28.72 6.29 3.30
CA THR A 43 28.88 5.61 2.00
C THR A 43 27.55 5.07 1.48
N ALA A 44 26.62 4.71 2.39
CA ALA A 44 25.24 4.40 2.02
C ALA A 44 24.51 5.66 1.50
N LEU A 45 24.64 6.78 2.21
CA LEU A 45 23.99 8.05 1.84
C LEU A 45 24.46 8.61 0.48
N ARG A 46 25.74 8.45 0.13
CA ARG A 46 26.28 8.85 -1.20
C ARG A 46 25.81 7.95 -2.34
N ARG A 47 25.58 6.66 -2.08
CA ARG A 47 25.13 5.70 -3.10
C ARG A 47 23.64 5.84 -3.39
N ASP A 48 22.86 6.13 -2.34
CA ASP A 48 21.40 6.19 -2.41
C ASP A 48 20.90 7.65 -2.58
N TRP A 49 21.78 8.61 -2.84
CA TRP A 49 21.44 10.03 -3.09
C TRP A 49 20.32 10.23 -4.14
N PRO A 50 20.28 9.48 -5.26
CA PRO A 50 19.16 9.59 -6.21
C PRO A 50 17.82 9.16 -5.61
N LEU A 51 17.81 8.14 -4.73
CA LEU A 51 16.61 7.68 -4.03
C LEU A 51 16.12 8.75 -3.04
N TYR A 52 17.03 9.39 -2.31
CA TYR A 52 16.69 10.53 -1.45
C TYR A 52 16.21 11.73 -2.25
N ALA A 53 16.78 12.02 -3.41
CA ALA A 53 16.32 13.11 -4.27
C ALA A 53 14.89 12.87 -4.80
N MET A 54 14.55 11.63 -5.20
CA MET A 54 13.18 11.29 -5.61
C MET A 54 12.19 11.33 -4.44
N ALA A 55 12.62 10.98 -3.22
CA ALA A 55 11.80 11.10 -2.01
C ALA A 55 11.69 12.56 -1.50
N LEU A 56 12.68 13.41 -1.78
CA LEU A 56 12.73 14.78 -1.30
C LEU A 56 11.58 15.63 -1.88
N VAL A 57 11.24 15.42 -3.15
CA VAL A 57 10.16 16.17 -3.83
C VAL A 57 8.80 15.98 -3.15
N PRO A 58 8.26 14.76 -2.94
CA PRO A 58 7.00 14.57 -2.24
C PRO A 58 7.08 14.96 -0.76
N VAL A 59 8.23 14.77 -0.10
CA VAL A 59 8.41 15.18 1.31
C VAL A 59 8.34 16.70 1.45
N LEU A 60 9.02 17.44 0.57
CA LEU A 60 8.99 18.90 0.58
C LEU A 60 7.59 19.41 0.27
N PHE A 61 6.90 18.79 -0.70
CA PHE A 61 5.50 19.10 -1.00
C PHE A 61 4.60 18.90 0.23
N LEU A 62 4.72 17.75 0.91
CA LEU A 62 3.93 17.45 2.11
C LEU A 62 4.23 18.45 3.23
N LEU A 63 5.49 18.82 3.42
CA LEU A 63 5.89 19.79 4.44
C LEU A 63 5.27 21.16 4.16
N LEU A 64 5.39 21.67 2.93
CA LEU A 64 4.89 22.98 2.56
C LEU A 64 3.36 23.06 2.49
N PHE A 65 2.69 22.04 1.94
CA PHE A 65 1.24 22.11 1.70
C PHE A 65 0.39 21.44 2.78
N ARG A 66 0.95 20.55 3.61
CA ARG A 66 0.19 19.87 4.65
C ARG A 66 0.67 20.20 6.06
N TYR A 67 1.98 20.33 6.27
CA TYR A 67 2.51 20.63 7.60
C TYR A 67 2.46 22.12 7.95
N VAL A 68 2.80 23.01 7.00
CA VAL A 68 2.68 24.46 7.19
C VAL A 68 1.24 24.89 7.56
N PRO A 69 0.16 24.49 6.85
CA PRO A 69 -1.19 24.89 7.26
C PRO A 69 -1.59 24.31 8.62
N MET A 70 -1.03 23.16 9.05
CA MET A 70 -1.27 22.64 10.40
C MET A 70 -0.68 23.53 11.50
N LEU A 71 0.37 24.33 11.22
CA LEU A 71 0.84 25.35 12.18
C LEU A 71 -0.23 26.42 12.43
N GLY A 72 -1.11 26.66 11.45
CA GLY A 72 -2.28 27.52 11.59
C GLY A 72 -3.29 27.02 12.64
N ASN A 73 -3.24 25.74 13.05
CA ASN A 73 -4.11 25.21 14.11
C ASN A 73 -3.88 25.87 15.48
N VAL A 74 -2.80 26.64 15.64
CA VAL A 74 -2.57 27.47 16.84
C VAL A 74 -3.73 28.44 17.13
N ILE A 75 -4.50 28.83 16.12
CA ILE A 75 -5.70 29.68 16.29
C ILE A 75 -6.78 29.01 17.13
N ALA A 76 -6.78 27.67 17.27
CA ALA A 76 -7.74 26.98 18.14
C ALA A 76 -7.51 27.32 19.63
N PHE A 77 -6.30 27.76 19.99
CA PHE A 77 -5.93 28.12 21.36
C PHE A 77 -5.88 29.64 21.60
N ARG A 78 -6.10 30.43 20.55
CA ARG A 78 -6.06 31.89 20.60
C ARG A 78 -7.40 32.50 20.18
N ARG A 79 -7.77 33.62 20.80
CA ARG A 79 -9.02 34.30 20.49
C ARG A 79 -8.93 34.91 19.10
N PHE A 80 -9.58 34.28 18.13
CA PHE A 80 -9.70 34.80 16.78
C PHE A 80 -10.98 35.63 16.67
N ARG A 81 -10.84 36.93 16.37
CA ARG A 81 -11.97 37.80 15.99
C ARG A 81 -11.85 38.14 14.50
N PRO A 82 -12.88 37.89 13.67
CA PRO A 82 -12.86 38.30 12.27
C PRO A 82 -12.66 39.82 12.16
N GLY A 83 -11.55 40.25 11.53
CA GLY A 83 -11.15 41.67 11.43
C GLY A 83 -10.04 42.13 12.39
N GLY A 84 -9.56 41.27 13.28
CA GLY A 84 -8.41 41.52 14.16
C GLY A 84 -7.09 40.90 13.67
N SER A 85 -6.12 40.72 14.57
CA SER A 85 -4.82 40.12 14.26
C SER A 85 -4.93 38.71 13.62
N MET A 86 -4.22 38.47 12.52
CA MET A 86 -4.18 37.17 11.81
C MET A 86 -3.76 35.99 12.70
N PHE A 87 -3.03 36.24 13.80
CA PHE A 87 -2.52 35.23 14.72
C PHE A 87 -3.27 35.17 16.06
N GLY A 88 -4.42 35.83 16.17
CA GLY A 88 -5.21 35.93 17.40
C GLY A 88 -4.58 36.88 18.43
N GLU A 89 -5.43 37.52 19.22
CA GLU A 89 -5.03 38.62 20.12
C GLU A 89 -4.70 38.12 21.53
N GLU A 90 -5.43 37.11 22.01
CA GLU A 90 -5.35 36.63 23.41
C GLU A 90 -5.22 35.11 23.45
N TRP A 91 -4.37 34.58 24.34
CA TRP A 91 -4.28 33.14 24.59
C TRP A 91 -5.46 32.71 25.48
N VAL A 92 -6.41 31.97 24.92
CA VAL A 92 -7.64 31.54 25.62
C VAL A 92 -7.65 30.05 25.95
N GLY A 93 -6.59 29.32 25.56
CA GLY A 93 -6.39 27.92 25.92
C GLY A 93 -7.56 27.04 25.47
N PHE A 94 -8.26 26.42 26.44
CA PHE A 94 -9.32 25.44 26.20
C PHE A 94 -10.73 26.04 26.10
N ALA A 95 -10.90 27.36 26.17
CA ALA A 95 -12.22 27.99 26.19
C ALA A 95 -13.13 27.58 25.01
N TYR A 96 -12.58 27.46 23.80
CA TYR A 96 -13.34 27.00 22.63
C TYR A 96 -13.73 25.52 22.71
N ILE A 97 -12.88 24.68 23.33
CA ILE A 97 -13.14 23.25 23.52
C ILE A 97 -14.24 23.05 24.55
N GLU A 98 -14.19 23.79 25.66
CA GLU A 98 -15.26 23.78 26.67
C GLU A 98 -16.59 24.25 26.08
N LEU A 99 -16.59 25.34 25.30
CA LEU A 99 -17.78 25.81 24.60
C LEU A 99 -18.37 24.74 23.68
N PHE A 100 -17.51 24.04 22.95
CA PHE A 100 -17.91 23.02 21.98
C PHE A 100 -18.45 21.75 22.65
N ILE A 101 -17.85 21.31 23.76
CA ILE A 101 -18.28 20.12 24.51
C ILE A 101 -19.60 20.38 25.26
N ASN A 102 -19.80 21.61 25.77
CA ASN A 102 -21.03 21.99 26.47
C ASN A 102 -22.22 22.28 25.52
N ASP A 103 -21.99 22.38 24.21
CA ASP A 103 -23.06 22.56 23.23
C ASP A 103 -23.79 21.22 22.95
N PRO A 104 -25.11 21.11 23.24
CA PRO A 104 -25.87 19.90 22.93
C PRO A 104 -25.99 19.61 21.42
N THR A 105 -25.81 20.61 20.56
CA THR A 105 -25.82 20.47 19.10
C THR A 105 -24.61 19.70 18.61
N PHE A 106 -23.45 19.93 19.23
CA PHE A 106 -22.22 19.20 18.90
C PHE A 106 -22.43 17.69 19.06
N TRP A 107 -22.99 17.25 20.20
CA TRP A 107 -23.24 15.83 20.45
C TRP A 107 -24.23 15.19 19.48
N LYS A 108 -25.27 15.93 19.05
CA LYS A 108 -26.20 15.46 18.02
C LYS A 108 -25.49 15.25 16.69
N VAL A 109 -24.69 16.22 16.25
CA VAL A 109 -23.95 16.13 14.99
C VAL A 109 -22.89 15.05 15.06
N PHE A 110 -22.13 14.97 16.17
CA PHE A 110 -21.12 13.96 16.39
C PHE A 110 -21.71 12.54 16.35
N ALA A 111 -22.83 12.30 17.04
CA ALA A 111 -23.52 11.02 17.00
C ALA A 111 -24.01 10.69 15.58
N ASN A 112 -24.57 11.67 14.86
CA ASN A 112 -24.99 11.46 13.47
C ASN A 112 -23.80 11.10 12.57
N THR A 113 -22.68 11.80 12.67
CA THR A 113 -21.46 11.48 11.91
C THR A 113 -20.91 10.11 12.28
N ALA A 114 -20.92 9.75 13.55
CA ALA A 114 -20.47 8.43 14.01
C ALA A 114 -21.40 7.31 13.51
N ILE A 115 -22.72 7.52 13.56
CA ILE A 115 -23.72 6.58 13.05
C ILE A 115 -23.59 6.44 11.53
N LEU A 116 -23.53 7.55 10.80
CA LEU A 116 -23.36 7.53 9.33
C LEU A 116 -22.03 6.90 8.95
N GLY A 117 -20.93 7.26 9.61
CA GLY A 117 -19.61 6.65 9.38
C GLY A 117 -19.61 5.16 9.69
N GLY A 118 -20.27 4.74 10.77
CA GLY A 118 -20.45 3.33 11.13
C GLY A 118 -21.30 2.57 10.12
N LEU A 119 -22.39 3.18 9.63
CA LEU A 119 -23.27 2.61 8.61
C LEU A 119 -22.53 2.49 7.27
N THR A 120 -21.82 3.54 6.85
CA THR A 120 -20.95 3.52 5.67
C THR A 120 -19.88 2.44 5.82
N LEU A 121 -19.23 2.30 6.97
CA LEU A 121 -18.26 1.23 7.18
C LEU A 121 -18.94 -0.15 7.09
N LEU A 122 -20.08 -0.34 7.74
CA LEU A 122 -20.79 -1.61 7.76
C LEU A 122 -21.32 -2.03 6.38
N PHE A 123 -21.72 -1.10 5.52
CA PHE A 123 -22.29 -1.42 4.21
C PHE A 123 -21.28 -1.22 3.06
N CYS A 124 -20.57 -0.10 3.01
CA CYS A 124 -19.61 0.19 1.94
C CYS A 124 -18.33 -0.63 2.02
N PHE A 125 -17.96 -1.20 3.18
CA PHE A 125 -16.82 -2.11 3.28
C PHE A 125 -17.12 -3.53 2.75
N PRO A 126 -18.21 -4.23 3.17
CA PRO A 126 -18.47 -5.57 2.66
C PRO A 126 -19.06 -5.59 1.25
N LEU A 127 -19.73 -4.53 0.80
CA LEU A 127 -20.34 -4.50 -0.53
C LEU A 127 -19.33 -4.76 -1.66
N PRO A 128 -18.14 -4.11 -1.71
CA PRO A 128 -17.08 -4.45 -2.67
C PRO A 128 -16.57 -5.89 -2.56
N ILE A 129 -16.50 -6.46 -1.36
CA ILE A 129 -16.03 -7.84 -1.12
C ILE A 129 -17.04 -8.84 -1.68
N VAL A 130 -18.32 -8.66 -1.35
CA VAL A 130 -19.40 -9.50 -1.87
C VAL A 130 -19.49 -9.38 -3.39
N LEU A 131 -19.37 -8.17 -3.94
CA LEU A 131 -19.35 -7.95 -5.38
C LEU A 131 -18.17 -8.67 -6.04
N ALA A 132 -16.96 -8.61 -5.46
CA ALA A 132 -15.78 -9.30 -5.96
C ALA A 132 -15.95 -10.83 -5.93
N LEU A 133 -16.53 -11.39 -4.86
CA LEU A 133 -16.81 -12.83 -4.76
C LEU A 133 -17.89 -13.29 -5.74
N ALA A 134 -18.99 -12.54 -5.87
CA ALA A 134 -20.04 -12.81 -6.85
C ALA A 134 -19.50 -12.78 -8.28
N LEU A 135 -18.63 -11.81 -8.59
CA LEU A 135 -17.92 -11.75 -9.86
C LEU A 135 -16.93 -12.89 -10.05
N ASN A 136 -16.30 -13.38 -8.99
CA ASN A 136 -15.39 -14.50 -9.08
C ASN A 136 -16.10 -15.76 -9.59
N GLU A 137 -17.31 -16.03 -9.08
CA GLU A 137 -18.13 -17.20 -9.40
C GLU A 137 -18.67 -17.19 -10.85
N VAL A 138 -18.80 -16.02 -11.48
CA VAL A 138 -19.33 -15.93 -12.85
C VAL A 138 -18.30 -16.46 -13.87
N ARG A 139 -18.64 -17.53 -14.61
CA ARG A 139 -17.75 -18.12 -15.64
C ARG A 139 -17.52 -17.23 -16.88
N LYS A 140 -18.40 -16.25 -17.16
CA LYS A 140 -18.32 -15.38 -18.34
C LYS A 140 -17.50 -14.10 -18.06
N THR A 141 -16.30 -14.03 -18.61
CA THR A 141 -15.36 -12.89 -18.45
C THR A 141 -15.93 -11.55 -18.93
N ALA A 142 -16.82 -11.54 -19.94
CA ALA A 142 -17.47 -10.32 -20.43
C ALA A 142 -18.35 -9.64 -19.36
N PHE A 143 -19.04 -10.42 -18.52
CA PHE A 143 -19.88 -9.88 -17.46
C PHE A 143 -19.06 -9.28 -16.31
N LYS A 144 -17.91 -9.89 -15.98
CA LYS A 144 -16.96 -9.35 -14.99
C LYS A 144 -16.46 -7.96 -15.38
N ARG A 145 -16.08 -7.78 -16.65
CA ARG A 145 -15.56 -6.51 -17.18
C ARG A 145 -16.61 -5.39 -17.15
N THR A 146 -17.88 -5.70 -17.45
CA THR A 146 -18.96 -4.70 -17.42
C THR A 146 -19.24 -4.20 -16.00
N ILE A 147 -19.35 -5.08 -15.01
CA ILE A 147 -19.58 -4.67 -13.62
C ILE A 147 -18.39 -3.89 -13.08
N GLN A 148 -17.16 -4.30 -13.39
CA GLN A 148 -15.98 -3.54 -13.02
C GLN A 148 -16.01 -2.13 -13.61
N SER A 149 -16.32 -1.98 -14.90
CA SER A 149 -16.47 -0.66 -15.54
C SER A 149 -17.58 0.18 -14.92
N ILE A 150 -18.75 -0.41 -14.63
CA ILE A 150 -19.87 0.30 -13.99
C ILE A 150 -19.52 0.71 -12.55
N SER A 151 -18.82 -0.14 -11.80
CA SER A 151 -18.37 0.19 -10.43
C SER A 151 -17.29 1.26 -10.39
N TYR A 152 -16.51 1.44 -11.47
CA TYR A 152 -15.57 2.56 -11.60
C TYR A 152 -16.22 3.86 -12.09
N LEU A 153 -17.37 3.79 -12.77
CA LEU A 153 -18.08 4.95 -13.29
C LEU A 153 -18.62 5.92 -12.22
N PRO A 154 -19.19 5.52 -11.06
CA PRO A 154 -19.74 6.47 -10.08
C PRO A 154 -18.69 7.40 -9.44
N HIS A 155 -17.39 7.10 -9.61
CA HIS A 155 -16.32 7.97 -9.14
C HIS A 155 -15.83 8.95 -10.22
N PHE A 156 -16.33 8.84 -11.46
CA PHE A 156 -16.18 9.84 -12.52
C PHE A 156 -17.44 10.71 -12.62
#